data_AF-A0A087B4P2-F1
#
_entry.id   AF-A0A087B4P2-F1
#
_cell.length_a   1.000
_cell.length_b   1.000
_cell.length_c   1.000
_cell.angle_alpha   90.00
_cell.angle_beta   90.00
_cell.angle_gamma   90.00
#
_symmetry.space_group_name_H-M   'P 1'
#
loop_
_entity.id
_entity.type
_entity.pdbx_description
1 polymer ?
#
loop_
_entity_poly.entity_id
_entity_poly.type
_entity_poly.pdbx_seq_one_letter_code
_entity_poly.pdbx_strand_id
1 'polypeptide(L)'
;MDQHPTDGAAALDAARFLWPELFGEESIRKIRVECARMDRPLTLQLQLDRSSEALLLRTMAHALVTISQGRLLTIEEQVTGLGIDGHHVVDLSSNLPYATPLVRVLNVDGNGVLGPAGLAFHGVPAGRQFHPFVMGLFNAAGPGQPLSEEETKRIEAIHDPVDLMLLVSLDGDECARAAHAAQRLAAANTNVRAELYDATIYPHIAGEYGVDATPGIVANRHGARQVVRDVRNVTDLLDVLDHM
;
A
#
# COMPACT_ATOMS: atom_id res chain seq x y z
N MET A 1 11.11 -35.40 -13.14
CA MET A 1 9.88 -35.16 -12.34
C MET A 1 10.36 -34.79 -10.95
N ASP A 2 10.89 -33.59 -10.81
CA ASP A 2 11.35 -33.07 -9.52
C ASP A 2 10.27 -32.13 -9.01
N GLN A 3 9.36 -32.71 -8.24
CA GLN A 3 8.51 -31.96 -7.33
C GLN A 3 9.38 -31.67 -6.11
N HIS A 4 9.82 -30.42 -5.95
CA HIS A 4 10.19 -29.89 -4.65
C HIS A 4 8.90 -29.44 -3.94
N PRO A 5 8.43 -30.14 -2.90
CA PRO A 5 7.42 -29.59 -2.03
C PRO A 5 8.13 -28.77 -0.94
N THR A 6 7.60 -27.58 -0.65
CA THR A 6 7.44 -27.06 0.72
C THR A 6 8.58 -26.32 1.45
N ASP A 7 9.49 -25.59 0.80
CA ASP A 7 10.27 -24.57 1.54
C ASP A 7 9.39 -23.39 1.99
N GLY A 8 8.45 -22.97 1.13
CA GLY A 8 7.51 -21.89 1.46
C GLY A 8 6.45 -22.28 2.50
N ALA A 9 5.92 -23.50 2.44
CA ALA A 9 4.90 -23.96 3.38
C ALA A 9 5.45 -24.20 4.79
N ALA A 10 6.67 -24.74 4.89
CA ALA A 10 7.35 -24.92 6.18
C ALA A 10 7.74 -23.57 6.81
N ALA A 11 8.19 -22.60 5.99
CA ALA A 11 8.42 -21.23 6.44
C ALA A 11 7.12 -20.52 6.88
N LEU A 12 5.99 -20.77 6.20
CA LEU A 12 4.67 -20.26 6.59
C LEU A 12 4.19 -20.84 7.94
N ASP A 13 4.36 -22.15 8.14
CA ASP A 13 3.98 -22.81 9.40
C ASP A 13 4.90 -22.39 10.56
N ALA A 14 6.18 -22.11 10.30
CA ALA A 14 7.06 -21.48 11.29
C ALA A 14 6.67 -20.03 11.58
N ALA A 15 6.27 -19.26 10.56
CA ALA A 15 5.82 -17.88 10.71
C ALA A 15 4.52 -17.76 11.54
N ARG A 16 3.69 -18.81 11.60
CA ARG A 16 2.50 -18.86 12.49
C ARG A 16 2.82 -18.57 13.94
N PHE A 17 3.99 -19.00 14.42
CA PHE A 17 4.45 -18.73 15.79
C PHE A 17 4.88 -17.27 15.99
N LEU A 18 5.25 -16.58 14.91
CA LEU A 18 5.65 -15.16 14.95
C LEU A 18 4.45 -14.21 14.83
N TRP A 19 3.26 -14.66 14.43
CA TRP A 19 2.12 -13.75 14.23
C TRP A 19 1.64 -13.03 15.48
N PRO A 20 1.56 -13.66 16.67
CA PRO A 20 1.22 -12.94 17.89
C PRO A 20 2.26 -11.87 18.23
N GLU A 21 3.54 -12.09 17.90
CA GLU A 21 4.61 -11.11 18.08
C GLU A 21 4.57 -10.00 17.01
N LEU A 22 4.22 -10.35 15.78
CA LEU A 22 4.15 -9.40 14.65
C LEU A 22 2.91 -8.50 14.70
N PHE A 23 1.78 -9.01 15.17
CA PHE A 23 0.50 -8.29 15.12
C PHE A 23 -0.21 -8.17 16.47
N GLY A 24 -0.03 -9.12 17.38
CA GLY A 24 -0.86 -9.28 18.57
C GLY A 24 -2.22 -9.94 18.29
N GLU A 25 -2.76 -10.68 19.26
CA GLU A 25 -4.00 -11.45 19.11
C GLU A 25 -5.22 -10.59 18.73
N GLU A 26 -5.32 -9.39 19.33
CA GLU A 26 -6.42 -8.47 19.04
C GLU A 26 -6.41 -7.99 17.59
N SER A 27 -5.22 -7.70 17.05
CA SER A 27 -5.06 -7.28 15.65
C SER A 27 -5.42 -8.41 14.70
N ILE A 28 -4.99 -9.64 14.97
CA ILE A 28 -5.38 -10.82 14.17
C ILE A 28 -6.90 -10.96 14.13
N ARG A 29 -7.57 -10.80 15.27
CA ARG A 29 -9.04 -10.85 15.33
C ARG A 29 -9.67 -9.74 14.50
N LYS A 30 -9.17 -8.50 14.59
CA LYS A 30 -9.65 -7.36 13.79
C LYS A 30 -9.45 -7.61 12.29
N ILE A 31 -8.26 -8.05 11.87
CA ILE A 31 -7.96 -8.36 10.46
C ILE A 31 -8.92 -9.42 9.93
N ARG A 32 -9.21 -10.48 10.69
CA ARG A 32 -10.17 -11.51 10.29
C ARG A 32 -11.58 -10.96 10.10
N VAL A 33 -12.03 -10.08 11.01
CA VAL A 33 -13.34 -9.43 10.90
C VAL A 33 -13.42 -8.59 9.62
N GLU A 34 -12.40 -7.80 9.31
CA GLU A 34 -12.38 -7.00 8.08
C GLU A 34 -12.28 -7.87 6.81
N CYS A 35 -11.43 -8.89 6.81
CA CYS A 35 -11.32 -9.82 5.68
C CYS A 35 -12.64 -10.57 5.41
N ALA A 36 -13.36 -10.99 6.46
CA ALA A 36 -14.63 -11.69 6.32
C ALA A 36 -15.69 -10.85 5.57
N ARG A 37 -15.60 -9.52 5.68
CA ARG A 37 -16.49 -8.54 5.04
C ARG A 37 -16.08 -8.14 3.63
N MET A 38 -14.98 -8.68 3.09
CA MET A 38 -14.58 -8.44 1.70
C MET A 38 -15.54 -9.14 0.74
N ASP A 39 -15.98 -8.43 -0.30
CA ASP A 39 -16.87 -8.96 -1.34
C ASP A 39 -16.10 -9.75 -2.39
N ARG A 40 -14.81 -9.43 -2.58
CA ARG A 40 -13.91 -10.09 -3.54
C ARG A 40 -12.52 -10.30 -2.93
N PRO A 41 -11.77 -11.31 -3.38
CA PRO A 41 -10.38 -11.46 -2.98
C PRO A 41 -9.49 -10.39 -3.61
N LEU A 42 -8.37 -10.08 -2.96
CA LEU A 42 -7.29 -9.27 -3.51
C LEU A 42 -6.01 -10.10 -3.66
N THR A 43 -5.14 -9.68 -4.57
CA THR A 43 -3.78 -10.24 -4.69
C THR A 43 -2.75 -9.21 -4.26
N LEU A 44 -1.88 -9.59 -3.34
CA LEU A 44 -0.71 -8.82 -2.93
C LEU A 44 0.46 -9.21 -3.85
N GLN A 45 0.79 -8.35 -4.80
CA GLN A 45 1.97 -8.51 -5.64
C GLN A 45 3.19 -7.98 -4.88
N LEU A 46 4.14 -8.88 -4.58
CA LEU A 46 5.36 -8.57 -3.89
C LEU A 46 6.50 -8.48 -4.89
N GLN A 47 7.18 -7.34 -4.92
CA GLN A 47 8.40 -7.15 -5.68
C GLN A 47 9.55 -7.04 -4.70
N LEU A 48 10.32 -8.13 -4.65
CA LEU A 48 11.30 -8.40 -3.60
C LEU A 48 12.71 -8.25 -4.18
N ASP A 49 13.50 -7.40 -3.54
CA ASP A 49 14.92 -7.26 -3.80
C ASP A 49 15.73 -8.07 -2.77
N ARG A 50 17.02 -7.74 -2.58
CA ARG A 50 17.92 -8.50 -1.68
C ARG A 50 18.05 -7.88 -0.29
N SER A 51 17.22 -6.91 0.05
CA SER A 51 17.29 -6.21 1.33
C SER A 51 16.70 -7.04 2.50
N SER A 52 17.00 -6.64 3.73
CA SER A 52 16.36 -7.23 4.93
C SER A 52 14.87 -6.95 4.99
N GLU A 53 14.46 -5.80 4.49
CA GLU A 53 13.07 -5.33 4.44
C GLU A 53 12.24 -6.21 3.48
N ALA A 54 12.84 -6.72 2.40
CA ALA A 54 12.17 -7.64 1.48
C ALA A 54 11.77 -8.95 2.18
N LEU A 55 12.63 -9.48 3.05
CA LEU A 55 12.32 -10.67 3.84
C LEU A 55 11.20 -10.40 4.85
N LEU A 56 11.21 -9.23 5.50
CA LEU A 56 10.16 -8.84 6.43
C LEU A 56 8.81 -8.63 5.70
N LEU A 57 8.83 -7.94 4.55
CA LEU A 57 7.64 -7.72 3.71
C LEU A 57 7.02 -9.05 3.29
N ARG A 58 7.85 -9.98 2.81
CA ARG A 58 7.42 -11.33 2.44
C ARG A 58 6.75 -12.05 3.61
N THR A 59 7.41 -12.05 4.77
CA THR A 59 6.89 -12.71 5.98
C THR A 59 5.54 -12.12 6.40
N MET A 60 5.44 -10.79 6.45
CA MET A 60 4.20 -10.08 6.78
C MET A 60 3.07 -10.38 5.79
N ALA A 61 3.35 -10.36 4.48
CA ALA A 61 2.34 -10.62 3.44
C ALA A 61 1.79 -12.06 3.50
N HIS A 62 2.66 -13.06 3.66
CA HIS A 62 2.22 -14.45 3.83
C HIS A 62 1.44 -14.69 5.12
N ALA A 63 1.81 -13.99 6.20
CA ALA A 63 1.04 -14.00 7.43
C ALA A 63 -0.37 -13.43 7.20
N LEU A 64 -0.50 -12.27 6.52
CA LEU A 64 -1.78 -11.69 6.14
C LEU A 64 -2.62 -12.64 5.28
N VAL A 65 -2.03 -13.26 4.25
CA VAL A 65 -2.71 -14.28 3.41
C VAL A 65 -3.30 -15.38 4.28
N THR A 66 -2.51 -15.92 5.21
CA THR A 66 -2.98 -17.03 6.04
C THR A 66 -4.05 -16.58 7.04
N ILE A 67 -3.94 -15.38 7.62
CA ILE A 67 -4.96 -14.80 8.51
C ILE A 67 -6.26 -14.50 7.75
N SER A 68 -6.18 -14.12 6.48
CA SER A 68 -7.31 -13.67 5.67
C SER A 68 -8.32 -14.76 5.30
N GLN A 69 -7.99 -16.04 5.49
CA GLN A 69 -8.86 -17.19 5.17
C GLN A 69 -9.31 -17.21 3.70
N GLY A 70 -8.38 -16.96 2.77
CA GLY A 70 -8.63 -17.03 1.32
C GLY A 70 -9.13 -15.72 0.69
N ARG A 71 -9.13 -14.62 1.46
CA ARG A 71 -9.51 -13.28 0.97
C ARG A 71 -8.32 -12.51 0.40
N LEU A 72 -7.10 -12.88 0.77
CA LEU A 72 -5.87 -12.37 0.19
C LEU A 72 -5.08 -13.51 -0.43
N LEU A 73 -4.48 -13.23 -1.58
CA LEU A 73 -3.52 -14.08 -2.27
C LEU A 73 -2.19 -13.33 -2.38
N THR A 74 -1.09 -14.02 -2.67
CA THR A 74 0.20 -13.40 -2.96
C THR A 74 0.75 -13.91 -4.28
N ILE A 75 1.44 -13.01 -5.00
CA ILE A 75 2.35 -13.35 -6.10
C ILE A 75 3.69 -12.69 -5.80
N GLU A 76 4.80 -13.38 -6.07
CA GLU A 76 6.14 -12.89 -5.80
C GLU A 76 6.92 -12.73 -7.11
N GLU A 77 7.57 -11.58 -7.26
CA GLU A 77 8.45 -11.26 -8.36
C GLU A 77 9.83 -10.89 -7.81
N GLN A 78 10.86 -11.47 -8.40
CA GLN A 78 12.24 -11.13 -8.08
C GLN A 78 12.67 -9.93 -8.92
N VAL A 79 13.20 -8.92 -8.25
CA VAL A 79 13.64 -7.69 -8.90
C VAL A 79 15.02 -7.88 -9.51
N THR A 80 15.21 -7.37 -10.72
CA THR A 80 16.51 -7.34 -11.41
C THR A 80 17.04 -5.91 -11.45
N GLY A 81 18.32 -5.71 -11.76
CA GLY A 81 18.90 -4.34 -11.79
C GLY A 81 19.15 -3.75 -10.41
N LEU A 82 19.69 -4.55 -9.50
CA LEU A 82 19.97 -4.13 -8.12
C LEU A 82 21.23 -3.27 -8.03
N GLY A 83 21.17 -2.26 -7.15
CA GLY A 83 22.31 -1.49 -6.68
C GLY A 83 23.21 -2.29 -5.73
N ILE A 84 24.27 -1.63 -5.26
CA ILE A 84 25.28 -2.24 -4.38
C ILE A 84 24.75 -2.58 -2.98
N ASP A 85 23.72 -1.88 -2.54
CA ASP A 85 23.01 -2.08 -1.26
C ASP A 85 21.95 -3.18 -1.34
N GLY A 86 21.75 -3.77 -2.53
CA GLY A 86 20.76 -4.83 -2.75
C GLY A 86 19.36 -4.32 -3.04
N HIS A 87 19.13 -3.00 -3.08
CA HIS A 87 17.88 -2.39 -3.50
C HIS A 87 17.83 -2.17 -5.01
N HIS A 88 16.64 -2.00 -5.59
CA HIS A 88 16.50 -1.54 -6.97
C HIS A 88 17.02 -0.11 -7.14
N VAL A 89 17.67 0.17 -8.27
CA VAL A 89 18.11 1.54 -8.61
C VAL A 89 16.88 2.39 -8.98
N VAL A 90 16.53 3.35 -8.12
CA VAL A 90 15.32 4.17 -8.29
C VAL A 90 15.51 5.20 -9.41
N ASP A 91 14.56 5.22 -10.36
CA ASP A 91 14.40 6.28 -11.35
C ASP A 91 13.40 7.33 -10.83
N LEU A 92 13.87 8.57 -10.68
CA LEU A 92 13.12 9.70 -10.13
C LEU A 92 12.37 10.52 -11.20
N SER A 93 12.36 10.07 -12.46
CA SER A 93 11.65 10.76 -13.55
C SER A 93 10.13 10.53 -13.57
N SER A 94 9.62 9.55 -12.81
CA SER A 94 8.19 9.21 -12.72
C SER A 94 7.46 10.02 -11.65
N ASN A 95 6.14 10.22 -11.77
CA ASN A 95 5.33 10.79 -10.66
C ASN A 95 5.31 9.89 -9.41
N LEU A 96 5.43 8.58 -9.63
CA LEU A 96 5.50 7.54 -8.61
C LEU A 96 6.77 6.71 -8.90
N PRO A 97 7.93 7.09 -8.33
CA PRO A 97 9.17 6.37 -8.53
C PRO A 97 9.07 4.90 -8.14
N TYR A 98 9.67 4.04 -8.93
CA TYR A 98 9.70 2.62 -8.64
C TYR A 98 10.84 2.28 -7.66
N ALA A 99 10.48 1.98 -6.42
CA ALA A 99 11.40 1.60 -5.35
C ALA A 99 11.06 0.23 -4.77
N THR A 100 12.05 -0.54 -4.33
CA THR A 100 11.84 -1.89 -3.78
C THR A 100 12.53 -2.02 -2.43
N PRO A 101 12.01 -2.89 -1.53
CA PRO A 101 10.89 -3.81 -1.72
C PRO A 101 9.52 -3.10 -1.80
N LEU A 102 8.55 -3.71 -2.49
CA LEU A 102 7.23 -3.13 -2.74
C LEU A 102 6.13 -4.20 -2.60
N VAL A 103 5.01 -3.81 -1.99
CA VAL A 103 3.73 -4.53 -2.12
C VAL A 103 2.72 -3.68 -2.88
N ARG A 104 2.20 -4.22 -3.97
CA ARG A 104 1.12 -3.63 -4.77
C ARG A 104 -0.15 -4.44 -4.59
N VAL A 105 -1.26 -3.74 -4.41
CA VAL A 105 -2.58 -4.37 -4.26
C VAL A 105 -3.22 -4.49 -5.63
N LEU A 106 -3.57 -5.71 -6.00
CA LEU A 106 -4.24 -6.03 -7.26
C LEU A 106 -5.66 -6.51 -6.98
N ASN A 107 -6.58 -6.12 -7.86
CA ASN A 107 -7.92 -6.67 -7.95
C ASN A 107 -8.05 -7.54 -9.20
N VAL A 108 -9.08 -8.37 -9.23
CA VAL A 108 -9.51 -9.07 -10.44
C VAL A 108 -10.67 -8.28 -11.02
N ASP A 109 -10.56 -7.88 -12.29
CA ASP A 109 -11.64 -7.19 -12.99
C ASP A 109 -12.79 -8.15 -13.35
N GLY A 110 -13.85 -7.62 -13.96
CA GLY A 110 -15.01 -8.43 -14.37
C GLY A 110 -14.70 -9.51 -15.40
N ASN A 111 -13.53 -9.47 -16.05
CA ASN A 111 -13.07 -10.43 -17.05
C ASN A 111 -12.08 -11.45 -16.49
N GLY A 112 -11.77 -11.40 -15.20
CA GLY A 112 -10.79 -12.30 -14.59
C GLY A 112 -9.33 -11.83 -14.74
N VAL A 113 -9.09 -10.61 -15.20
CA VAL A 113 -7.74 -10.05 -15.42
C VAL A 113 -7.28 -9.31 -14.16
N LEU A 114 -6.04 -9.55 -13.74
CA LEU A 114 -5.43 -8.81 -12.64
C LEU A 114 -5.11 -7.37 -13.06
N GLY A 115 -5.59 -6.42 -12.27
CA GLY A 115 -5.32 -5.00 -12.45
C GLY A 115 -4.94 -4.32 -11.13
N PRO A 116 -4.30 -3.13 -11.18
CA PRO A 116 -3.97 -2.38 -9.98
C PRO A 116 -5.24 -1.89 -9.27
N ALA A 117 -5.29 -2.07 -7.95
CA ALA A 117 -6.35 -1.52 -7.10
C ALA A 117 -6.07 -0.07 -6.65
N GLY A 118 -5.05 0.58 -7.24
CA GLY A 118 -4.64 1.95 -6.90
C GLY A 118 -3.81 2.08 -5.63
N LEU A 119 -3.46 0.99 -4.95
CA LEU A 119 -2.73 1.01 -3.68
C LEU A 119 -1.37 0.32 -3.79
N ALA A 120 -0.32 0.97 -3.29
CA ALA A 120 0.99 0.34 -3.12
C ALA A 120 1.75 0.88 -1.91
N PHE A 121 2.72 0.11 -1.42
CA PHE A 121 3.62 0.51 -0.35
C PHE A 121 5.06 0.07 -0.68
N HIS A 122 5.94 1.05 -0.84
CA HIS A 122 7.38 0.89 -0.99
C HIS A 122 8.00 0.84 0.41
N GLY A 123 8.63 -0.28 0.76
CA GLY A 123 9.09 -0.64 2.10
C GLY A 123 8.20 -1.72 2.73
N VAL A 124 8.09 -1.70 4.06
CA VAL A 124 7.25 -2.65 4.82
C VAL A 124 6.10 -1.90 5.50
N PRO A 125 4.82 -2.23 5.21
CA PRO A 125 3.68 -1.73 5.99
C PRO A 125 3.72 -2.20 7.45
N ALA A 126 4.47 -1.51 8.30
CA ALA A 126 4.66 -1.87 9.71
C ALA A 126 4.36 -0.67 10.63
N GLY A 127 4.50 -0.88 11.94
CA GLY A 127 4.24 0.16 12.94
C GLY A 127 2.84 0.75 12.82
N ARG A 128 2.75 2.08 12.83
CA ARG A 128 1.48 2.81 12.67
C ARG A 128 0.92 2.78 11.25
N GLN A 129 1.70 2.37 10.24
CA GLN A 129 1.22 2.22 8.86
C GLN A 129 0.52 0.89 8.60
N PHE A 130 0.70 -0.10 9.47
CA PHE A 130 0.09 -1.42 9.29
C PHE A 130 -1.44 -1.38 9.27
N HIS A 131 -2.06 -0.66 10.22
CA HIS A 131 -3.53 -0.56 10.27
C HIS A 131 -4.13 0.18 9.06
N PRO A 132 -3.63 1.37 8.66
CA PRO A 132 -4.03 2.01 7.40
C PRO A 132 -3.94 1.08 6.19
N PHE A 133 -2.83 0.32 6.07
CA PHE A 133 -2.66 -0.63 4.98
C PHE A 133 -3.75 -1.71 4.96
N VAL A 134 -4.06 -2.34 6.11
CA VAL A 134 -5.16 -3.32 6.21
C VAL A 134 -6.52 -2.70 5.86
N MET A 135 -6.78 -1.47 6.32
CA MET A 135 -8.01 -0.76 5.97
C MET A 135 -8.09 -0.41 4.48
N GLY A 136 -6.96 -0.09 3.85
CA GLY A 136 -6.85 0.08 2.40
C GLY A 136 -7.25 -1.19 1.64
N LEU A 137 -6.78 -2.36 2.09
CA LEU A 137 -7.20 -3.65 1.53
C LEU A 137 -8.72 -3.84 1.66
N PHE A 138 -9.28 -3.59 2.85
CA PHE A 138 -10.72 -3.72 3.07
C PHE A 138 -11.53 -2.75 2.19
N ASN A 139 -11.09 -1.50 2.05
CA ASN A 139 -11.74 -0.50 1.22
C ASN A 139 -11.72 -0.86 -0.28
N ALA A 140 -10.64 -1.49 -0.77
CA ALA A 140 -10.56 -1.92 -2.17
C ALA A 140 -11.37 -3.20 -2.47
N ALA A 141 -11.61 -4.03 -1.45
CA ALA A 141 -12.13 -5.39 -1.59
C ALA A 141 -13.60 -5.58 -1.16
N GLY A 142 -14.22 -4.62 -0.49
CA GLY A 142 -15.56 -4.76 0.06
C GLY A 142 -16.33 -3.44 0.07
N PRO A 143 -17.37 -3.31 0.92
CA PRO A 143 -18.15 -2.08 1.03
C PRO A 143 -17.32 -0.92 1.61
N GLY A 144 -16.13 -1.22 2.14
CA GLY A 144 -15.22 -0.25 2.71
C GLY A 144 -15.80 0.50 3.90
N GLN A 145 -15.15 1.61 4.23
CA GLN A 145 -15.62 2.56 5.23
C GLN A 145 -16.54 3.61 4.57
N PRO A 146 -17.69 3.95 5.19
CA PRO A 146 -18.72 4.79 4.58
C PRO A 146 -18.25 6.22 4.36
N LEU A 147 -18.21 6.66 3.10
CA LEU A 147 -17.95 8.06 2.73
C LEU A 147 -19.23 8.89 2.90
N SER A 148 -19.08 10.19 3.17
CA SER A 148 -20.20 11.11 3.08
C SER A 148 -20.70 11.23 1.64
N GLU A 149 -21.95 11.67 1.46
CA GLU A 149 -22.50 11.89 0.11
C GLU A 149 -21.71 12.95 -0.67
N GLU A 150 -21.15 13.94 0.02
CA GLU A 150 -20.31 14.97 -0.58
C GLU A 150 -18.99 14.40 -1.07
N GLU A 151 -18.25 13.68 -0.21
CA GLU A 151 -17.01 12.99 -0.61
C GLU A 151 -17.28 12.05 -1.79
N THR A 152 -18.35 11.25 -1.72
CA THR A 152 -18.70 10.30 -2.80
C THR A 152 -18.87 11.01 -4.14
N LYS A 153 -19.65 12.09 -4.20
CA LYS A 153 -19.86 12.86 -5.44
C LYS A 153 -18.58 13.49 -5.98
N ARG A 154 -17.74 14.05 -5.10
CA ARG A 154 -16.46 14.67 -5.50
C ARG A 154 -15.48 13.63 -6.02
N ILE A 155 -15.41 12.47 -5.36
CA ILE A 155 -14.57 11.35 -5.81
C ILE A 155 -15.05 10.83 -7.16
N GLU A 156 -16.35 10.62 -7.37
CA GLU A 156 -16.91 10.14 -8.64
C GLU A 156 -16.64 11.10 -9.81
N ALA A 157 -16.50 12.40 -9.55
CA ALA A 157 -16.20 13.42 -10.56
C ALA A 157 -14.73 13.41 -11.05
N ILE A 158 -13.84 12.62 -10.42
CA ILE A 158 -12.45 12.48 -10.85
C ILE A 158 -12.40 11.49 -12.03
N HIS A 159 -12.32 12.04 -13.25
CA HIS A 159 -12.27 11.25 -14.50
C HIS A 159 -10.88 11.18 -15.14
N ASP A 160 -9.94 11.96 -14.61
CA ASP A 160 -8.56 12.05 -15.07
C ASP A 160 -7.59 11.39 -14.07
N PRO A 161 -6.40 10.96 -14.52
CA PRO A 161 -5.43 10.31 -13.65
C PRO A 161 -4.90 11.23 -12.53
N VAL A 162 -4.87 10.70 -11.31
CA VAL A 162 -4.29 11.34 -10.13
C VAL A 162 -3.27 10.39 -9.48
N ASP A 163 -2.07 10.90 -9.24
CA ASP A 163 -1.01 10.19 -8.51
C ASP A 163 -0.73 10.87 -7.18
N LEU A 164 -0.89 10.13 -6.09
CA LEU A 164 -0.56 10.56 -4.73
C LEU A 164 0.67 9.77 -4.25
N MET A 165 1.82 10.45 -4.21
CA MET A 165 3.04 9.92 -3.60
C MET A 165 3.06 10.31 -2.12
N LEU A 166 2.97 9.36 -1.21
CA LEU A 166 2.93 9.63 0.23
C LEU A 166 4.25 9.24 0.88
N LEU A 167 5.01 10.24 1.34
CA LEU A 167 6.23 10.00 2.10
C LEU A 167 5.92 10.00 3.59
N VAL A 168 6.16 8.86 4.24
CA VAL A 168 5.69 8.59 5.60
C VAL A 168 6.79 8.05 6.50
N SER A 169 6.61 8.25 7.80
CA SER A 169 7.31 7.53 8.86
C SER A 169 6.41 6.41 9.41
N LEU A 170 7.02 5.32 9.87
CA LEU A 170 6.30 4.20 10.48
C LEU A 170 5.77 4.50 11.90
N ASP A 171 6.27 5.54 12.56
CA ASP A 171 5.95 5.83 13.97
C ASP A 171 4.95 6.98 14.16
N GLY A 172 4.67 7.75 13.11
CA GLY A 172 3.87 8.97 13.17
C GLY A 172 2.36 8.75 13.03
N ASP A 173 1.57 9.22 14.01
CA ASP A 173 0.10 9.21 13.94
C ASP A 173 -0.44 10.03 12.77
N GLU A 174 0.21 11.16 12.48
CA GLU A 174 -0.16 12.01 11.36
C GLU A 174 0.08 11.31 10.03
N CYS A 175 1.17 10.54 9.92
CA CYS A 175 1.45 9.70 8.76
C CYS A 175 0.37 8.64 8.58
N ALA A 176 -0.02 7.94 9.65
CA ALA A 176 -1.07 6.93 9.58
C ALA A 176 -2.43 7.49 9.13
N ARG A 177 -2.77 8.69 9.61
CA ARG A 177 -3.99 9.40 9.22
C ARG A 177 -3.97 9.87 7.76
N ALA A 178 -2.84 10.41 7.29
CA ALA A 178 -2.65 10.80 5.90
C ALA A 178 -2.70 9.59 4.95
N ALA A 179 -2.03 8.49 5.32
CA ALA A 179 -2.09 7.20 4.65
C ALA A 179 -3.54 6.71 4.50
N HIS A 180 -4.28 6.71 5.61
CA HIS A 180 -5.67 6.29 5.63
C HIS A 180 -6.54 7.09 4.66
N ALA A 181 -6.40 8.43 4.67
CA ALA A 181 -7.14 9.30 3.76
C ALA A 181 -6.82 9.02 2.28
N ALA A 182 -5.54 8.98 1.91
CA ALA A 182 -5.14 8.80 0.52
C ALA A 182 -5.50 7.41 -0.02
N GLN A 183 -5.27 6.36 0.77
CA GLN A 183 -5.62 4.99 0.37
C GLN A 183 -7.15 4.82 0.27
N ARG A 184 -7.92 5.49 1.12
CA ARG A 184 -9.38 5.47 1.03
C ARG A 184 -9.90 6.17 -0.22
N LEU A 185 -9.29 7.31 -0.59
CA LEU A 185 -9.59 7.99 -1.85
C LEU A 185 -9.26 7.11 -3.07
N ALA A 186 -8.06 6.53 -3.10
CA ALA A 186 -7.62 5.64 -4.18
C ALA A 186 -8.48 4.37 -4.31
N ALA A 187 -8.89 3.78 -3.18
CA ALA A 187 -9.79 2.63 -3.19
C ALA A 187 -11.19 2.95 -3.75
N ALA A 188 -11.63 4.21 -3.67
CA ALA A 188 -12.95 4.65 -4.11
C ALA A 188 -12.99 5.10 -5.59
N ASN A 189 -11.84 5.34 -6.24
CA ASN A 189 -11.78 5.72 -7.65
C ASN A 189 -10.56 5.15 -8.37
N THR A 190 -10.80 4.40 -9.46
CA THR A 190 -9.77 3.73 -10.25
C THR A 190 -8.80 4.67 -10.99
N ASN A 191 -9.13 5.95 -11.12
CA ASN A 191 -8.25 6.96 -11.69
C ASN A 191 -7.23 7.51 -10.68
N VAL A 192 -7.38 7.18 -9.39
CA VAL A 192 -6.50 7.65 -8.32
C VAL A 192 -5.58 6.53 -7.87
N ARG A 193 -4.28 6.81 -7.83
CA ARG A 193 -3.27 5.94 -7.25
C ARG A 193 -2.68 6.58 -6.01
N ALA A 194 -2.55 5.81 -4.93
CA ALA A 194 -1.86 6.20 -3.71
C ALA A 194 -0.75 5.20 -3.42
N GLU A 195 0.50 5.64 -3.55
CA GLU A 195 1.68 4.83 -3.24
C GLU A 195 2.44 5.45 -2.07
N LEU A 196 2.63 4.66 -1.02
CA LEU A 196 3.31 5.09 0.20
C LEU A 196 4.78 4.69 0.13
N TYR A 197 5.65 5.54 0.64
CA TYR A 197 7.09 5.33 0.68
C TYR A 197 7.57 5.59 2.10
N ASP A 198 8.26 4.60 2.66
CA ASP A 198 8.98 4.78 3.91
C ASP A 198 10.15 5.75 3.70
N ALA A 199 10.03 6.97 4.23
CA ALA A 199 11.03 8.02 4.06
C ALA A 199 12.35 7.69 4.77
N THR A 200 12.37 6.72 5.69
CA THR A 200 13.60 6.24 6.34
C THR A 200 14.41 5.33 5.41
N ILE A 201 13.73 4.58 4.53
CA ILE A 201 14.36 3.70 3.53
C ILE A 201 14.71 4.52 2.27
N TYR A 202 13.83 5.44 1.87
CA TYR A 202 14.00 6.22 0.63
C TYR A 202 14.13 7.73 0.87
N PRO A 203 15.10 8.20 1.68
CA PRO A 203 15.26 9.63 1.97
C PRO A 203 15.60 10.46 0.72
N HIS A 204 16.20 9.85 -0.31
CA HIS A 204 16.52 10.51 -1.58
C HIS A 204 15.25 10.87 -2.38
N ILE A 205 14.18 10.08 -2.29
CA ILE A 205 12.88 10.42 -2.88
C ILE A 205 12.30 11.65 -2.17
N ALA A 206 12.38 11.71 -0.83
CA ALA A 206 11.91 12.88 -0.09
C ALA A 206 12.61 14.18 -0.51
N GLY A 207 13.95 14.13 -0.62
CA GLY A 207 14.75 15.26 -1.06
C GLY A 207 14.39 15.75 -2.46
N GLU A 208 14.27 14.84 -3.43
CA GLU A 208 14.00 15.18 -4.84
C GLU A 208 12.64 15.88 -5.02
N TYR A 209 11.62 15.46 -4.27
CA TYR A 209 10.28 16.02 -4.39
C TYR A 209 10.02 17.19 -3.43
N GLY A 210 11.04 17.69 -2.73
CA GLY A 210 10.94 18.86 -1.86
C GLY A 210 10.13 18.61 -0.59
N VAL A 211 10.09 17.36 -0.12
CA VAL A 211 9.46 16.98 1.15
C VAL A 211 10.52 16.97 2.25
N ASP A 212 10.47 17.98 3.10
CA ASP A 212 11.39 18.20 4.23
C ASP A 212 10.94 17.52 5.53
N ALA A 213 9.65 17.20 5.65
CA ALA A 213 9.07 16.54 6.82
C ALA A 213 7.94 15.57 6.41
N THR A 214 7.83 14.47 7.17
CA THR A 214 6.73 13.50 7.01
C THR A 214 5.57 13.82 7.97
N PRO A 215 4.30 13.62 7.56
CA PRO A 215 3.90 13.18 6.23
C PRO A 215 4.01 14.30 5.18
N GLY A 216 4.46 13.94 3.98
CA GLY A 216 4.37 14.81 2.81
C GLY A 216 3.70 14.05 1.67
N ILE A 217 2.64 14.64 1.10
CA ILE A 217 1.96 14.04 -0.05
C ILE A 217 2.28 14.87 -1.28
N VAL A 218 2.80 14.23 -2.32
CA VAL A 218 2.97 14.88 -3.62
C VAL A 218 1.82 14.45 -4.51
N ALA A 219 0.89 15.37 -4.73
CA ALA A 219 -0.24 15.16 -5.64
C ALA A 219 0.18 15.59 -7.05
N ASN A 220 -0.07 14.72 -8.03
CA ASN A 220 0.09 15.01 -9.44
C ASN A 220 -1.25 14.81 -10.15
N ARG A 221 -1.71 15.85 -10.84
CA ARG A 221 -2.98 15.86 -11.60
C ARG A 221 -2.86 16.89 -12.72
N HIS A 222 -3.40 16.59 -13.91
CA HIS A 222 -3.36 17.50 -15.08
C HIS A 222 -1.95 18.05 -15.45
N GLY A 223 -0.88 17.32 -15.12
CA GLY A 223 0.50 17.78 -15.34
C GLY A 223 1.00 18.81 -14.32
N ALA A 224 0.18 19.21 -13.36
CA ALA A 224 0.58 20.00 -12.20
C ALA A 224 1.04 19.08 -11.06
N ARG A 225 2.03 19.54 -10.30
CA ARG A 225 2.57 18.89 -9.10
C ARG A 225 2.43 19.81 -7.90
N GLN A 226 1.82 19.33 -6.82
CA GLN A 226 1.68 20.06 -5.57
C GLN A 226 2.12 19.20 -4.37
N VAL A 227 2.92 19.78 -3.48
CA VAL A 227 3.21 19.19 -2.18
C VAL A 227 2.12 19.62 -1.21
N VAL A 228 1.43 18.64 -0.64
CA VAL A 228 0.32 18.77 0.30
C VAL A 228 0.77 18.31 1.67
N ARG A 229 0.39 19.09 2.69
CA ARG A 229 0.69 18.85 4.10
C ARG A 229 -0.60 18.87 4.91
N ASP A 230 -0.52 18.43 6.16
CA ASP A 230 -1.62 18.51 7.14
C ASP A 230 -2.93 17.83 6.70
N VAL A 231 -2.83 16.73 5.95
CA VAL A 231 -3.99 15.94 5.51
C VAL A 231 -4.52 15.08 6.65
N ARG A 232 -5.79 15.28 7.01
CA ARG A 232 -6.43 14.64 8.16
C ARG A 232 -7.54 13.66 7.74
N ASN A 233 -8.11 13.85 6.56
CA ASN A 233 -9.22 13.07 6.02
C ASN A 233 -9.27 13.18 4.49
N VAL A 234 -10.25 12.53 3.86
CA VAL A 234 -10.42 12.53 2.41
C VAL A 234 -10.82 13.91 1.88
N THR A 235 -11.65 14.66 2.62
CA THR A 235 -12.03 16.03 2.27
C THR A 235 -10.82 16.95 2.09
N ASP A 236 -9.84 16.91 2.99
CA ASP A 236 -8.61 17.73 2.87
C ASP A 236 -7.86 17.44 1.55
N LEU A 237 -7.85 16.18 1.08
CA LEU A 237 -7.25 15.81 -0.20
C LEU A 237 -8.08 16.30 -1.40
N LEU A 238 -9.39 16.11 -1.34
CA LEU A 238 -10.29 16.57 -2.39
C LEU A 238 -10.22 18.10 -2.53
N ASP A 239 -10.10 18.83 -1.42
CA ASP A 239 -9.96 20.29 -1.44
C ASP A 239 -8.71 20.72 -2.21
N VAL A 240 -7.62 19.95 -2.14
CA VAL A 240 -6.45 20.22 -2.99
C VAL A 240 -6.74 19.87 -4.45
N LEU A 241 -7.24 18.65 -4.70
CA LEU A 241 -7.43 18.14 -6.06
C LEU A 241 -8.41 18.98 -6.89
N ASP A 242 -9.39 19.64 -6.25
CA ASP A 242 -10.37 20.51 -6.90
C ASP A 242 -9.76 21.85 -7.39
N HIS A 243 -8.56 22.20 -6.91
CA HIS A 243 -7.85 23.43 -7.27
C HIS A 243 -6.59 23.18 -8.14
N MET A 244 -6.36 21.94 -8.57
CA MET A 244 -5.23 21.54 -9.43
C MET A 244 -5.55 21.61 -10.92
#